data_AF-A0A350NYP4-F1
#
_entry.id   AF-A0A350NYP4-F1
#
_cell.length_a   1.000
_cell.length_b   1.000
_cell.length_c   1.000
_cell.angle_alpha   90.00
_cell.angle_beta   90.00
_cell.angle_gamma   90.00
#
_symmetry.space_group_name_H-M   'P 1'
#
loop_
_entity.id
_entity.type
_entity.pdbx_description
1 polymer ?
#
loop_
_entity_poly.entity_id
_entity_poly.type
_entity_poly.pdbx_seq_one_letter_code
_entity_poly.pdbx_strand_id
1 'polypeptide(L)'
;EKPVLDKEYLLGNRFGLLDYPSSRSGHIVPKTVMQELGLSANNVDINYYSSHKELRRALLAGEVDIISSYWAVEDNESLSKNYAMPLQETVSGMQWFLKMQTKNTDLFCAMQQVVKDISDSHPRPYYKTLILEEGCATHE
;
A
#
# COMPACT_ATOMS: atom_id res chain seq x y z
N GLU A 1 21.88 1.34 -9.80
CA GLU A 1 21.72 -0.10 -9.51
C GLU A 1 20.29 -0.35 -9.06
N LYS A 2 19.66 -1.47 -9.44
CA LYS A 2 18.29 -1.77 -9.01
C LYS A 2 18.35 -2.30 -7.56
N PRO A 3 17.51 -1.80 -6.64
CA PRO A 3 17.52 -2.30 -5.26
C PRO A 3 17.19 -3.79 -5.22
N VAL A 4 17.94 -4.52 -4.39
CA VAL A 4 17.78 -5.96 -4.19
C VAL A 4 17.23 -6.20 -2.78
N LEU A 5 16.31 -7.16 -2.68
CA LEU A 5 15.66 -7.51 -1.42
C LEU A 5 16.44 -8.62 -0.71
N ASP A 6 17.67 -8.32 -0.30
CA ASP A 6 18.52 -9.22 0.47
C ASP A 6 19.08 -8.53 1.71
N LYS A 7 19.58 -9.32 2.65
CA LYS A 7 20.01 -8.80 3.96
C LYS A 7 21.25 -7.93 3.83
N GLU A 8 22.22 -8.36 3.04
CA GLU A 8 23.52 -7.74 2.87
C GLU A 8 23.40 -6.34 2.24
N TYR A 9 22.53 -6.21 1.25
CA TYR A 9 22.21 -4.96 0.57
C TYR A 9 21.50 -3.97 1.49
N LEU A 10 20.58 -4.47 2.32
CA LEU A 10 19.75 -3.64 3.19
C LEU A 10 20.45 -3.21 4.48
N LEU A 11 21.41 -4.00 4.98
CA LEU A 11 22.19 -3.65 6.17
C LEU A 11 22.98 -2.34 5.97
N GLY A 12 22.97 -1.49 6.99
CA GLY A 12 23.67 -0.20 6.98
C GLY A 12 22.90 0.95 6.32
N ASN A 13 21.76 0.69 5.67
CA ASN A 13 20.89 1.74 5.16
C ASN A 13 20.00 2.34 6.25
N ARG A 14 19.63 3.60 6.07
CA ARG A 14 18.63 4.31 6.86
C ARG A 14 17.27 4.15 6.19
N PHE A 15 16.31 3.60 6.91
CA PHE A 15 14.96 3.33 6.42
C PHE A 15 13.98 4.41 6.88
N GLY A 16 13.16 4.92 5.96
CA GLY A 16 12.00 5.73 6.25
C GLY A 16 10.72 4.90 6.22
N LEU A 17 10.04 4.81 7.36
CA LEU A 17 8.71 4.18 7.49
C LEU A 17 7.67 5.19 7.97
N LEU A 18 6.39 4.88 7.79
CA LEU A 18 5.33 5.67 8.40
C LEU A 18 5.23 5.41 9.90
N ASP A 19 4.99 6.46 10.67
CA ASP A 19 4.70 6.39 12.11
C ASP A 19 3.34 5.76 12.43
N TYR A 20 2.52 5.51 11.41
CA TYR A 20 1.18 4.95 11.53
C TYR A 20 1.19 3.41 11.48
N PRO A 21 1.00 2.70 12.61
CA PRO A 21 1.22 1.25 12.67
C PRO A 21 0.26 0.41 11.81
N SER A 22 -0.92 0.96 11.51
CA SER A 22 -1.92 0.31 10.64
C SER A 22 -1.70 0.59 9.15
N SER A 23 -0.71 1.41 8.77
CA SER A 23 -0.38 1.62 7.37
C SER A 23 0.22 0.36 6.76
N ARG A 24 -0.54 -0.29 5.88
CA ARG A 24 -0.07 -1.51 5.23
C ARG A 24 1.17 -1.27 4.37
N SER A 25 1.11 -0.26 3.51
CA SER A 25 2.18 0.05 2.54
C SER A 25 3.36 0.80 3.13
N GLY A 26 3.20 1.52 4.25
CA GLY A 26 4.28 2.31 4.84
C GLY A 26 4.83 1.77 6.15
N HIS A 27 4.21 0.74 6.75
CA HIS A 27 4.61 0.22 8.06
C HIS A 27 4.57 -1.31 8.15
N ILE A 28 3.41 -1.94 7.86
CA ILE A 28 3.22 -3.39 8.10
C ILE A 28 4.06 -4.22 7.14
N VAL A 29 3.81 -4.09 5.82
CA VAL A 29 4.50 -4.87 4.79
C VAL A 29 6.03 -4.72 4.86
N PRO A 30 6.60 -3.49 4.90
CA PRO A 30 8.05 -3.36 4.99
C PRO A 30 8.63 -3.99 6.26
N LYS A 31 7.97 -3.86 7.42
CA LYS A 31 8.45 -4.51 8.65
C LYS A 31 8.40 -6.03 8.56
N THR A 32 7.36 -6.60 7.97
CA THR A 32 7.28 -8.06 7.74
C THR A 32 8.44 -8.54 6.88
N VAL A 33 8.70 -7.87 5.77
CA VAL A 33 9.83 -8.20 4.88
C VAL A 33 11.17 -8.07 5.59
N MET A 34 11.37 -6.99 6.35
CA MET A 34 12.59 -6.80 7.14
C MET A 34 12.78 -7.94 8.16
N GLN A 35 11.72 -8.32 8.87
CA GLN A 35 11.76 -9.42 9.85
C GLN A 35 12.10 -10.77 9.19
N GLU A 36 11.53 -11.07 8.03
CA GLU A 36 11.81 -12.29 7.26
C GLU A 36 13.29 -12.36 6.82
N LEU A 37 13.91 -11.21 6.58
CA LEU A 37 15.35 -11.09 6.27
C LEU A 37 16.24 -11.04 7.53
N GLY A 38 15.66 -11.17 8.73
CA GLY A 38 16.39 -11.06 10.00
C GLY A 38 16.88 -9.63 10.29
N LEU A 39 16.25 -8.63 9.70
CA LEU A 39 16.43 -7.21 10.00
C LEU A 39 15.43 -6.78 11.07
N SER A 40 15.90 -6.02 12.06
CA SER A 40 15.12 -5.57 13.20
C SER A 40 15.62 -4.19 13.65
N ALA A 41 14.89 -3.50 14.51
CA ALA A 41 15.31 -2.21 15.06
C ALA A 41 16.68 -2.21 15.76
N ASN A 42 17.25 -3.39 16.04
CA ASN A 42 18.58 -3.53 16.65
C ASN A 42 19.73 -3.49 15.63
N ASN A 43 19.47 -3.73 14.34
CA ASN A 43 20.50 -3.84 13.30
C ASN A 43 20.22 -3.01 12.04
N VAL A 44 19.14 -2.23 12.04
CA VAL A 44 18.82 -1.25 11.00
C VAL A 44 18.41 0.07 11.64
N ASP A 45 18.77 1.19 10.99
CA ASP A 45 18.32 2.51 11.39
C ASP A 45 16.95 2.80 10.76
N ILE A 46 15.91 2.97 11.59
CA ILE A 46 14.54 3.22 11.14
C ILE A 46 14.08 4.57 11.65
N ASN A 47 13.86 5.49 10.72
CA ASN A 47 13.28 6.81 10.93
C ASN A 47 11.80 6.79 10.56
N TYR A 48 10.96 7.36 11.43
CA TYR A 48 9.52 7.40 11.25
C TYR A 48 9.05 8.78 10.77
N TYR A 49 8.11 8.80 9.83
CA TYR A 49 7.56 10.00 9.21
C TYR A 49 6.04 9.99 9.23
N SER A 50 5.42 11.18 9.26
CA SER A 50 3.97 11.31 9.43
C SER A 50 3.18 11.06 8.15
N SER A 51 3.85 11.11 6.98
CA SER A 51 3.17 10.96 5.69
C SER A 51 4.06 10.43 4.57
N HIS A 52 3.40 9.87 3.56
CA HIS A 52 4.01 9.43 2.32
C HIS A 52 4.72 10.57 1.57
N LYS A 53 4.25 11.81 1.72
CA LYS A 53 4.89 13.00 1.16
C LYS A 53 6.22 13.31 1.87
N GLU A 54 6.23 13.21 3.20
CA GLU A 54 7.46 13.40 3.98
C GLU A 54 8.50 12.32 3.71
N LEU A 55 8.07 11.05 3.54
CA LEU A 55 8.96 9.97 3.13
C LEU A 55 9.66 10.29 1.81
N ARG A 56 8.92 10.76 0.80
CA ARG A 56 9.50 11.16 -0.50
C ARG A 56 10.50 12.30 -0.34
N ARG A 57 10.13 13.32 0.45
CA ARG A 57 11.02 14.45 0.75
C ARG A 57 12.32 13.97 1.41
N ALA A 58 12.22 13.10 2.41
CA ALA A 58 13.36 12.57 3.14
C ALA A 58 14.30 11.74 2.24
N LEU A 59 13.73 10.91 1.36
CA LEU A 59 14.48 10.17 0.35
C LEU A 59 15.23 11.12 -0.59
N LEU A 60 14.53 12.10 -1.16
CA LEU A 60 15.12 13.06 -2.10
C LEU A 60 16.15 13.98 -1.46
N ALA A 61 16.01 14.27 -0.17
CA ALA A 61 16.96 15.06 0.62
C ALA A 61 18.17 14.24 1.12
N GLY A 62 18.18 12.91 0.92
CA GLY A 62 19.24 12.03 1.43
C GLY A 62 19.23 11.86 2.96
N GLU A 63 18.11 12.13 3.61
CA GLU A 63 17.94 11.90 5.06
C GLU A 63 17.79 10.41 5.38
N VAL A 64 17.20 9.67 4.45
CA VAL A 64 17.08 8.21 4.46
C VAL A 64 17.47 7.66 3.10
N ASP A 65 17.93 6.42 3.08
CA ASP A 65 18.42 5.76 1.87
C ASP A 65 17.31 4.94 1.21
N ILE A 66 16.35 4.43 2.00
CA ILE A 66 15.25 3.58 1.54
C ILE A 66 13.96 4.03 2.19
N ILE A 67 12.85 4.07 1.43
CA ILE A 67 11.50 4.30 1.98
C ILE A 67 10.54 3.19 1.58
N SER A 68 9.48 3.02 2.37
CA SER A 68 8.35 2.17 1.98
C SER A 68 7.10 2.99 1.71
N SER A 69 6.56 2.88 0.50
CA SER A 69 5.39 3.63 0.05
C SER A 69 4.69 2.92 -1.11
N TYR A 70 3.42 3.27 -1.34
CA TYR A 70 2.81 3.02 -2.65
C TYR A 70 3.42 3.97 -3.71
N TRP A 71 3.36 3.55 -4.98
CA TRP A 71 3.71 4.39 -6.13
C TRP A 71 2.56 5.32 -6.47
N ALA A 72 2.77 6.62 -6.33
CA ALA A 72 1.83 7.67 -6.68
C ALA A 72 2.07 8.15 -8.13
N VAL A 73 1.10 8.83 -8.74
CA VAL A 73 1.24 9.31 -10.13
C VAL A 73 2.35 10.36 -10.21
N GLU A 74 2.43 11.19 -9.18
CA GLU A 74 3.37 12.29 -9.00
C GLU A 74 4.82 11.78 -8.86
N ASP A 75 5.03 10.52 -8.50
CA ASP A 75 6.36 9.91 -8.39
C ASP A 75 7.06 9.81 -9.74
N ASN A 76 6.30 9.73 -10.84
CA ASN A 76 6.89 9.65 -12.18
C ASN A 76 7.69 10.93 -12.55
N GLU A 77 7.49 12.04 -11.84
CA GLU A 77 8.18 13.30 -12.10
C GLU A 77 9.53 13.40 -11.37
N SER A 78 9.71 12.69 -10.26
CA SER A 78 10.84 12.88 -9.35
C SER A 78 11.57 11.59 -8.97
N LEU A 79 10.95 10.42 -9.19
CA LEU A 79 11.49 9.11 -8.88
C LEU A 79 11.53 8.24 -10.13
N SER A 80 12.52 7.35 -10.20
CA SER A 80 12.65 6.40 -11.30
C SER A 80 12.22 5.00 -10.84
N LYS A 81 11.35 4.36 -11.63
CA LYS A 81 10.90 2.99 -11.39
C LYS A 81 12.05 1.97 -11.36
N ASN A 82 13.20 2.29 -11.96
CA ASN A 82 14.39 1.44 -11.91
C ASN A 82 14.98 1.32 -10.50
N TYR A 83 14.62 2.25 -9.60
CA TYR A 83 15.03 2.26 -8.19
C TYR A 83 13.88 1.89 -7.25
N ALA A 84 12.80 1.31 -7.78
CA ALA A 84 11.70 0.78 -7.00
C ALA A 84 11.71 -0.75 -7.05
N MET A 85 11.64 -1.38 -5.87
CA MET A 85 11.47 -2.83 -5.73
C MET A 85 10.08 -3.12 -5.16
N PRO A 86 9.24 -3.92 -5.84
CA PRO A 86 7.96 -4.32 -5.27
C PRO A 86 8.18 -5.22 -4.04
N LEU A 87 7.56 -4.84 -2.91
CA LEU A 87 7.56 -5.65 -1.68
C LEU A 87 6.42 -6.67 -1.64
N GLN A 88 5.32 -6.39 -2.35
CA GLN A 88 4.16 -7.27 -2.45
C GLN A 88 3.50 -7.02 -3.82
N GLU A 89 3.25 -8.08 -4.59
CA GLU A 89 2.61 -7.96 -5.92
C GLU A 89 1.08 -7.82 -5.83
N THR A 90 0.44 -8.44 -4.84
CA THR A 90 -1.02 -8.44 -4.68
C THR A 90 -1.42 -7.99 -3.28
N VAL A 91 -1.67 -6.68 -3.15
CA VAL A 91 -2.31 -6.13 -1.95
C VAL A 91 -3.80 -6.37 -2.12
N SER A 92 -4.39 -7.29 -1.33
CA SER A 92 -5.86 -7.38 -1.22
C SER A 92 -6.40 -5.96 -0.94
N GLY A 93 -7.31 -5.49 -1.80
CA GLY A 93 -7.84 -4.14 -1.77
C GLY A 93 -8.57 -3.82 -0.47
N MET A 94 -8.97 -2.56 -0.29
CA MET A 94 -9.79 -2.17 0.86
C MET A 94 -11.13 -2.91 0.82
N GLN A 95 -11.46 -3.58 1.92
CA GLN A 95 -12.71 -4.32 2.06
C GLN A 95 -13.66 -3.53 2.97
N TRP A 96 -14.90 -3.36 2.53
CA TRP A 96 -15.99 -2.86 3.37
C TRP A 96 -16.79 -4.05 3.89
N PHE A 97 -17.00 -4.11 5.20
CA PHE A 97 -17.79 -5.16 5.84
C PHE A 97 -19.11 -4.56 6.33
N LEU A 98 -20.23 -5.09 5.84
CA LEU A 98 -21.56 -4.69 6.30
C LEU A 98 -22.10 -5.69 7.32
N LYS A 99 -22.55 -5.21 8.48
CA LYS A 99 -23.22 -6.03 9.48
C LYS A 99 -24.59 -6.48 8.95
N MET A 100 -24.70 -7.75 8.56
CA MET A 100 -25.96 -8.37 8.13
C MET A 100 -26.84 -8.65 9.36
N GLN A 101 -27.81 -7.77 9.66
CA GLN A 101 -28.81 -8.05 10.71
C GLN A 101 -29.97 -8.92 10.19
N THR A 102 -30.23 -8.88 8.88
CA THR A 102 -31.14 -9.75 8.12
C THR A 102 -30.50 -10.03 6.76
N LYS A 103 -30.74 -11.19 6.15
CA LYS A 103 -30.29 -11.53 4.78
C LYS A 103 -31.06 -10.68 3.76
N ASN A 104 -30.85 -9.37 3.76
CA ASN A 104 -31.47 -8.45 2.82
C ASN A 104 -30.59 -8.36 1.56
N THR A 105 -30.84 -9.29 0.64
CA THR A 105 -30.13 -9.37 -0.65
C THR A 105 -30.27 -8.08 -1.45
N ASP A 106 -31.42 -7.40 -1.39
CA ASP A 106 -31.64 -6.15 -2.13
C ASP A 106 -30.73 -5.03 -1.63
N LEU A 107 -30.60 -4.87 -0.31
CA LEU A 107 -29.67 -3.90 0.29
C LEU A 107 -28.21 -4.23 -0.04
N PHE A 108 -27.85 -5.52 0.01
CA PHE A 108 -26.53 -5.98 -0.37
C PHE A 108 -26.20 -5.59 -1.83
N CYS A 109 -27.12 -5.85 -2.75
CA CYS A 109 -26.93 -5.56 -4.17
C CYS A 109 -26.95 -4.06 -4.48
N ALA A 110 -27.84 -3.29 -3.87
CA ALA A 110 -27.86 -1.84 -3.99
C ALA A 110 -26.55 -1.22 -3.51
N MET A 111 -26.00 -1.71 -2.38
CA MET A 111 -24.73 -1.22 -1.86
C MET A 111 -23.57 -1.57 -2.79
N GLN A 112 -23.52 -2.80 -3.30
CA GLN A 112 -22.51 -3.23 -4.28
C GLN A 112 -22.55 -2.35 -5.54
N GLN A 113 -23.74 -2.01 -6.03
CA GLN A 113 -23.88 -1.14 -7.20
C GLN A 113 -23.40 0.29 -6.93
N VAL A 114 -23.76 0.88 -5.80
CA VAL A 114 -23.29 2.23 -5.42
C VAL A 114 -21.76 2.28 -5.32
N VAL A 115 -21.15 1.26 -4.71
CA VAL A 115 -19.68 1.18 -4.59
C VAL A 115 -19.03 1.02 -5.96
N LYS A 116 -19.61 0.22 -6.86
CA LYS A 116 -19.15 0.08 -8.24
C LYS A 116 -19.21 1.40 -8.99
N ASP A 117 -20.32 2.13 -8.91
CA ASP A 117 -20.47 3.42 -9.61
C ASP A 117 -19.43 4.44 -9.12
N ILE A 118 -19.18 4.50 -7.80
CA ILE A 118 -18.13 5.36 -7.22
C ILE A 118 -16.74 4.91 -7.70
N SER A 119 -16.46 3.61 -7.66
CA SER A 119 -15.20 2.99 -8.08
C SER A 119 -14.88 3.32 -9.55
N ASP A 120 -15.84 3.11 -10.45
CA ASP A 120 -15.70 3.34 -11.89
C ASP A 120 -15.46 4.83 -12.21
N SER A 121 -16.11 5.72 -11.44
CA SER A 121 -15.95 7.18 -11.57
C SER A 121 -14.65 7.73 -10.99
N HIS A 122 -13.91 6.95 -10.18
CA HIS A 122 -12.74 7.46 -9.47
C HIS A 122 -11.54 7.65 -10.43
N PRO A 123 -10.82 8.79 -10.40
CA PRO A 123 -9.69 9.06 -11.31
C PRO A 123 -8.46 8.15 -11.11
N ARG A 124 -8.35 7.42 -9.99
CA ARG A 124 -7.14 6.64 -9.66
C ARG A 124 -7.39 5.16 -10.01
N PRO A 125 -6.56 4.53 -10.86
CA PRO A 125 -6.75 3.14 -11.28
C PRO A 125 -6.84 2.15 -10.12
N TYR A 126 -6.14 2.41 -9.02
CA TYR A 126 -6.17 1.58 -7.81
C TYR A 126 -7.59 1.34 -7.28
N TYR A 127 -8.49 2.32 -7.39
CA TYR A 127 -9.86 2.19 -6.89
C TYR A 127 -10.82 1.58 -7.92
N LYS A 128 -10.38 1.31 -9.16
CA LYS A 128 -11.21 0.71 -10.22
C LYS A 128 -11.21 -0.82 -10.18
N THR A 129 -10.34 -1.43 -9.39
CA THR A 129 -10.24 -2.88 -9.28
C THR A 129 -11.19 -3.37 -8.18
N LEU A 130 -12.48 -3.37 -8.49
CA LEU A 130 -13.54 -3.88 -7.61
C LEU A 130 -13.94 -5.29 -8.03
N ILE A 131 -13.98 -6.22 -7.07
CA ILE A 131 -14.58 -7.54 -7.25
C ILE A 131 -15.95 -7.50 -6.59
N LEU A 132 -17.01 -7.73 -7.36
CA LEU A 132 -18.35 -7.88 -6.84
C LEU A 132 -18.59 -9.33 -6.41
N GLU A 133 -19.23 -9.49 -5.28
CA GLU A 133 -19.67 -10.77 -4.74
C GLU A 133 -20.91 -11.26 -5.49
N GLU A 134 -20.94 -12.56 -5.75
CA GLU A 134 -22.05 -13.24 -6.45
C GLU A 134 -23.36 -13.18 -5.63
N GLY A 135 -24.50 -13.41 -6.30
CA GLY A 135 -25.82 -13.49 -5.66
C GLY A 135 -26.73 -12.27 -5.84
N CYS A 136 -26.31 -11.29 -6.65
CA CYS A 136 -27.17 -10.21 -7.12
C CYS A 136 -27.79 -10.55 -8.47
N ALA A 137 -29.13 -10.51 -8.55
CA ALA A 137 -29.82 -10.68 -9.83
C ALA A 137 -29.53 -9.45 -10.72
N THR A 138 -29.03 -9.68 -11.93
CA THR A 138 -29.01 -8.66 -12.98
C THR A 138 -30.46 -8.41 -13.40
N HIS A 139 -31.07 -7.34 -12.88
CA HIS A 139 -32.31 -6.85 -13.45
C HIS A 139 -31.96 -6.12 -14.75
N GLU A 140 -32.19 -6.79 -15.89
CA GLU A 140 -32.28 -6.17 -17.22
C GLU A 140 -33.48 -5.22 -17.31
#